data_AF-A0A447TGH3-F1
#
_entry.id   AF-A0A447TGH3-F1
#
_cell.length_a   1.000
_cell.length_b   1.000
_cell.length_c   1.000
_cell.angle_alpha   90.00
_cell.angle_beta   90.00
_cell.angle_gamma   90.00
#
_symmetry.space_group_name_H-M   'P 1'
#
loop_
_entity.id
_entity.type
_entity.pdbx_description
1 polymer ?
#
loop_
_entity_poly.entity_id
_entity_poly.type
_entity_poly.pdbx_seq_one_letter_code
_entity_poly.pdbx_strand_id
1 'polypeptide(L)'
;MAGKTASALPMQLISDPSYSTIPASCSSIGSNEGNLAGLEANGIIGVSQALQDCEINGNCASNSANSLYYLCAGATSCVPGAVPVAQQVANPVASFSGDNNGVLLQLPSLAATGAASATGSLTFGIGTQSNNAVTGGAQAFLTTSASAFNINTLYKGLSYSSFIDSGSNILFFPDSSISTCVVSGSTWFCPASQQNLSAVLSSGASSSTVNFSVISAQYLTSTSYAAIPGIAAPASGVLASQFDWGLPFFYGRSVFIGFTGRSNPLGNGPMYIF
;
A
#
# COMPACT_ATOMS: atom_id res chain seq x y z
N MET A 1 -10.04 -0.98 17.99
CA MET A 1 -10.43 -1.76 16.80
C MET A 1 -10.45 -3.24 17.18
N ALA A 2 -11.57 -3.95 16.99
CA ALA A 2 -11.70 -5.38 17.35
C ALA A 2 -11.22 -5.72 18.79
N GLY A 3 -11.57 -4.89 19.78
CA GLY A 3 -11.14 -5.07 21.18
C GLY A 3 -9.69 -4.64 21.50
N LYS A 4 -8.91 -4.20 20.50
CA LYS A 4 -7.58 -3.61 20.69
C LYS A 4 -7.63 -2.10 20.81
N THR A 5 -6.71 -1.55 21.59
CA THR A 5 -6.54 -0.10 21.80
C THR A 5 -5.07 0.25 21.64
N ALA A 6 -4.81 1.32 20.88
CA ALA A 6 -3.54 2.03 20.90
C ALA A 6 -3.82 3.45 21.40
N SER A 7 -3.12 3.86 22.44
CA SER A 7 -3.35 5.15 23.11
C SER A 7 -2.28 6.16 22.70
N ALA A 8 -2.68 7.43 22.60
CA ALA A 8 -1.76 8.56 22.36
C ALA A 8 -0.88 8.41 21.11
N LEU A 9 -1.45 7.93 20.01
CA LEU A 9 -0.74 7.83 18.73
C LEU A 9 -0.67 9.20 18.04
N PRO A 10 0.52 9.59 17.53
CA PRO A 10 0.61 10.68 16.57
C PRO A 10 -0.13 10.32 15.29
N MET A 11 -0.96 11.23 14.79
CA MET A 11 -1.72 11.08 13.56
C MET A 11 -1.71 12.38 12.76
N GLN A 12 -1.83 12.27 11.44
CA GLN A 12 -2.03 13.42 10.58
C GLN A 12 -3.51 13.83 10.59
N LEU A 13 -3.75 15.13 10.81
CA LEU A 13 -5.04 15.75 10.52
C LEU A 13 -4.92 16.52 9.20
N ILE A 14 -5.74 16.17 8.23
CA ILE A 14 -5.75 16.83 6.92
C ILE A 14 -6.76 17.98 6.96
N SER A 15 -6.35 19.14 6.45
CA SER A 15 -7.16 20.36 6.38
C SER A 15 -7.70 20.85 7.73
N ASP A 16 -6.84 20.86 8.75
CA ASP A 16 -7.11 21.60 9.98
C ASP A 16 -7.32 23.09 9.65
N PRO A 17 -8.50 23.68 9.93
CA PRO A 17 -8.79 25.08 9.61
C PRO A 17 -7.89 26.06 10.37
N SER A 18 -7.21 25.61 11.43
CA SER A 18 -6.21 26.39 12.16
C SER A 18 -4.93 26.63 11.36
N TYR A 19 -4.66 25.84 10.33
CA TYR A 19 -3.45 25.90 9.50
C TYR A 19 -3.82 26.13 8.02
N SER A 20 -4.13 27.39 7.68
CA SER A 20 -4.60 27.76 6.32
C SER A 20 -3.49 28.06 5.31
N THR A 21 -2.22 28.09 5.73
CA THR A 21 -1.08 28.43 4.86
C THR A 21 -0.23 27.19 4.60
N ILE A 22 -0.10 26.84 3.31
CA ILE A 22 0.74 25.72 2.86
C ILE A 22 2.16 26.24 2.65
N PRO A 23 3.20 25.62 3.24
CA PRO A 23 4.60 25.99 2.99
C PRO A 23 4.95 25.96 1.49
N ALA A 24 5.65 26.97 1.00
CA ALA A 24 6.01 27.08 -0.41
C ALA A 24 6.87 25.91 -0.94
N SER A 25 7.59 25.22 -0.06
CA SER A 25 8.38 24.04 -0.41
C SER A 25 7.55 22.79 -0.71
N CYS A 26 6.26 22.76 -0.33
CA CYS A 26 5.36 21.65 -0.61
C CYS A 26 4.07 22.07 -1.34
N SER A 27 3.82 23.36 -1.56
CA SER A 27 2.57 23.87 -2.14
C SER A 27 2.29 23.42 -3.59
N SER A 28 3.29 22.86 -4.28
CA SER A 28 3.15 22.33 -5.64
C SER A 28 3.34 20.82 -5.73
N ILE A 29 3.19 20.11 -4.62
CA ILE A 29 3.35 18.64 -4.55
C ILE A 29 1.97 18.00 -4.37
N GLY A 30 1.64 17.04 -5.23
CA GLY A 30 0.43 16.23 -5.12
C GLY A 30 -0.86 17.00 -5.40
N SER A 31 -1.98 16.38 -5.02
CA SER A 31 -3.33 16.98 -5.07
C SER A 31 -3.82 17.30 -3.67
N ASN A 32 -4.81 18.18 -3.56
CA ASN A 32 -5.38 18.53 -2.26
C ASN A 32 -6.32 17.43 -1.75
N GLU A 33 -5.93 16.76 -0.67
CA GLU A 33 -6.68 15.69 0.00
C GLU A 33 -7.61 16.20 1.13
N GLY A 34 -7.88 17.51 1.16
CA GLY A 34 -8.62 18.18 2.24
C GLY A 34 -10.12 17.96 2.31
N ASN A 35 -10.67 17.17 1.40
CA ASN A 35 -12.10 16.88 1.33
C ASN A 35 -12.34 15.49 0.74
N LEU A 36 -13.58 15.02 0.84
CA LEU A 36 -13.96 13.68 0.38
C LEU A 36 -13.68 13.44 -1.12
N ALA A 37 -13.80 14.46 -1.97
CA ALA A 37 -13.50 14.30 -3.39
C ALA A 37 -11.99 14.24 -3.69
N GLY A 38 -11.17 14.87 -2.85
CA GLY A 38 -9.72 14.85 -2.98
C GLY A 38 -9.06 13.62 -2.35
N LEU A 39 -9.53 13.20 -1.17
CA LEU A 39 -9.01 12.03 -0.45
C LEU A 39 -9.69 10.72 -0.87
N GLU A 40 -10.91 10.80 -1.40
CA GLU A 40 -11.78 9.65 -1.71
C GLU A 40 -12.13 8.77 -0.49
N ALA A 41 -11.81 9.24 0.72
CA ALA A 41 -12.12 8.61 2.00
C ALA A 41 -12.38 9.66 3.09
N ASN A 42 -12.90 9.22 4.23
CA ASN A 42 -13.02 10.07 5.43
C ASN A 42 -11.76 10.00 6.33
N GLY A 43 -10.80 9.16 5.97
CA GLY A 43 -9.58 8.91 6.71
C GLY A 43 -8.90 7.64 6.21
N ILE A 44 -7.58 7.59 6.33
CA ILE A 44 -6.76 6.45 5.92
C ILE A 44 -6.11 5.86 7.16
N ILE A 45 -6.26 4.55 7.34
CA ILE A 45 -5.51 3.79 8.34
C ILE A 45 -4.39 3.06 7.60
N GLY A 46 -3.24 3.70 7.49
CA GLY A 46 -2.04 3.09 6.91
C GLY A 46 -1.48 2.02 7.84
N VAL A 47 -1.44 0.77 7.36
CA VAL A 47 -0.84 -0.36 8.07
C VAL A 47 0.22 -1.00 7.19
N SER A 48 1.38 -0.35 7.13
CA SER A 48 2.53 -0.83 6.36
C SER A 48 3.48 -1.65 7.22
N GLN A 49 4.60 -2.08 6.64
CA GLN A 49 5.66 -2.78 7.36
C GLN A 49 6.41 -1.86 8.34
N ALA A 50 6.40 -0.54 8.09
CA ALA A 50 7.00 0.45 8.97
C ALA A 50 6.16 0.67 10.23
N LEU A 51 6.83 1.00 11.34
CA LEU A 51 6.18 1.42 12.58
C LEU A 51 5.93 2.94 12.61
N GLN A 52 6.73 3.73 11.89
CA GLN A 52 6.55 5.18 11.70
C GLN A 52 7.00 5.67 10.31
N ASP A 53 6.51 6.85 9.90
CA ASP A 53 6.69 7.43 8.55
C ASP A 53 8.12 7.39 8.01
N CYS A 54 9.09 7.75 8.84
CA CYS A 54 10.45 8.01 8.35
C CYS A 54 11.39 6.83 8.51
N GLU A 55 10.87 5.60 8.66
CA GLU A 55 11.71 4.41 8.60
C GLU A 55 12.37 4.22 7.24
N ILE A 56 11.64 4.49 6.13
CA ILE A 56 12.18 4.40 4.77
C ILE A 56 13.26 5.45 4.52
N ASN A 57 13.01 6.68 4.98
CA ASN A 57 13.85 7.84 4.68
C ASN A 57 14.85 8.19 5.80
N GLY A 58 14.88 7.38 6.86
CA GLY A 58 15.86 7.34 7.96
C GLY A 58 16.01 8.60 8.82
N ASN A 59 15.42 9.74 8.43
CA ASN A 59 16.03 11.01 8.79
C ASN A 59 15.09 12.06 9.36
N CYS A 60 13.79 11.82 9.60
CA CYS A 60 12.96 12.90 10.15
C CYS A 60 13.38 13.31 11.57
N ALA A 61 14.02 12.44 12.34
CA ALA A 61 14.48 12.79 13.69
C ALA A 61 15.73 13.68 13.71
N SER A 62 16.53 13.68 12.64
CA SER A 62 17.84 14.35 12.58
C SER A 62 18.02 15.30 11.38
N ASN A 63 17.12 15.24 10.39
CA ASN A 63 17.11 16.07 9.19
C ASN A 63 15.79 16.83 9.11
N SER A 64 15.86 18.15 9.18
CA SER A 64 14.71 19.03 8.99
C SER A 64 14.31 19.19 7.52
N ALA A 65 15.21 18.95 6.57
CA ALA A 65 14.93 18.96 5.14
C ALA A 65 14.43 17.57 4.66
N ASN A 66 13.36 17.09 5.30
CA ASN A 66 12.77 15.77 5.02
C ASN A 66 11.51 15.84 4.12
N SER A 67 11.00 17.04 3.83
CA SER A 67 9.80 17.29 3.01
C SER A 67 8.51 16.63 3.52
N LEU A 68 8.51 16.07 4.73
CA LEU A 68 7.37 15.38 5.35
C LEU A 68 6.82 16.18 6.54
N TYR A 69 7.71 16.69 7.40
CA TYR A 69 7.35 17.39 8.63
C TYR A 69 7.70 18.87 8.57
N TYR A 70 6.71 19.67 8.97
CA TYR A 70 6.84 21.11 9.14
C TYR A 70 6.42 21.47 10.57
N LEU A 71 7.26 22.25 11.26
CA LEU A 71 6.99 22.75 12.60
C LEU A 71 6.48 24.18 12.50
N CYS A 72 5.36 24.45 13.14
CA CYS A 72 4.66 25.72 13.04
C CYS A 72 4.68 26.44 14.39
N ALA A 73 5.38 27.57 14.50
CA ALA A 73 5.31 28.44 15.69
C ALA A 73 3.95 29.16 15.79
N GLY A 74 3.22 29.23 14.68
CA GLY A 74 1.85 29.68 14.54
C GLY A 74 1.27 29.20 13.20
N ALA A 75 -0.04 29.42 13.01
CA ALA A 75 -0.82 28.95 11.85
C ALA A 75 -0.21 29.21 10.47
N THR A 76 0.59 30.26 10.34
CA THR A 76 1.15 30.75 9.06
C THR A 76 2.67 30.66 8.98
N SER A 77 3.34 30.15 10.03
CA SER A 77 4.80 30.15 10.17
C SER A 77 5.37 28.72 10.29
N CYS A 78 4.90 27.85 9.41
CA CYS A 78 5.38 26.48 9.29
C CYS A 78 6.68 26.43 8.48
N VAL A 79 7.73 25.82 9.06
CA VAL A 79 9.04 25.63 8.41
C VAL A 79 9.46 24.16 8.48
N PRO A 80 10.29 23.65 7.54
CA PRO A 80 10.78 22.28 7.59
C PRO A 80 11.44 21.99 8.95
N GLY A 81 11.12 20.85 9.56
CA GLY A 81 11.53 20.55 10.92
C GLY A 81 11.86 19.08 11.14
N ALA A 82 12.79 18.83 12.05
CA ALA A 82 13.10 17.49 12.52
C ALA A 82 12.11 17.12 13.64
N VAL A 83 11.54 15.92 13.58
CA VAL A 83 10.53 15.41 14.50
C VAL A 83 11.02 14.11 15.15
N PRO A 84 11.09 14.04 16.49
CA PRO A 84 11.47 12.83 17.21
C PRO A 84 10.61 11.64 16.81
N VAL A 85 11.19 10.43 16.80
CA VAL A 85 10.50 9.19 16.38
C VAL A 85 9.14 9.01 17.06
N ALA A 86 9.04 9.31 18.36
CA ALA A 86 7.81 9.18 19.14
C ALA A 86 6.68 10.16 18.75
N GLN A 87 6.96 11.15 17.89
CA GLN A 87 5.99 12.15 17.41
C GLN A 87 5.72 12.01 15.90
N GLN A 88 6.35 11.06 15.22
CA GLN A 88 6.05 10.75 13.83
C GLN A 88 4.74 9.96 13.75
N VAL A 89 3.97 10.14 12.66
CA VAL A 89 2.76 9.37 12.39
C VAL A 89 3.12 7.88 12.47
N ALA A 90 2.32 7.16 13.25
CA ALA A 90 2.63 5.80 13.67
C ALA A 90 1.64 4.79 13.09
N ASN A 91 2.15 3.61 12.75
CA ASN A 91 1.32 2.45 12.46
C ASN A 91 0.53 2.06 13.73
N PRO A 92 -0.81 2.17 13.72
CA PRO A 92 -1.58 2.00 14.94
C PRO A 92 -1.54 0.57 15.49
N VAL A 93 -1.42 -0.43 14.62
CA VAL A 93 -1.43 -1.84 15.01
C VAL A 93 -0.16 -2.21 15.78
N ALA A 94 0.98 -1.62 15.40
CA ALA A 94 2.25 -1.83 16.07
C ALA A 94 2.27 -1.39 17.55
N SER A 95 1.29 -0.56 17.95
CA SER A 95 1.18 0.02 19.29
C SER A 95 0.18 -0.70 20.20
N PHE A 96 -0.43 -1.78 19.74
CA PHE A 96 -1.24 -2.64 20.60
C PHE A 96 -0.38 -3.38 21.62
N SER A 97 -0.95 -3.77 22.76
CA SER A 97 -0.27 -4.56 23.81
C SER A 97 0.00 -6.02 23.41
N GLY A 98 -0.66 -6.51 22.35
CA GLY A 98 -0.46 -7.82 21.75
C GLY A 98 -1.19 -7.90 20.41
N ASP A 99 -0.88 -8.91 19.60
CA ASP A 99 -1.28 -8.98 18.17
C ASP A 99 -0.75 -7.77 17.37
N ASN A 100 0.47 -7.35 17.70
CA ASN A 100 1.14 -6.15 17.18
C ASN A 100 2.37 -6.48 16.31
N ASN A 101 2.50 -7.74 15.90
CA ASN A 101 3.61 -8.23 15.07
C ASN A 101 3.31 -8.20 13.57
N GLY A 102 2.10 -7.79 13.19
CA GLY A 102 1.67 -7.64 11.81
C GLY A 102 0.14 -7.62 11.68
N VAL A 103 -0.33 -7.75 10.44
CA VAL A 103 -1.74 -7.95 10.11
C VAL A 103 -1.91 -9.03 9.05
N LEU A 104 -3.12 -9.59 8.97
CA LEU A 104 -3.60 -10.47 7.92
C LEU A 104 -4.78 -9.79 7.21
N LEU A 105 -4.67 -9.56 5.91
CA LEU A 105 -5.77 -9.11 5.05
C LEU A 105 -6.28 -10.29 4.21
N GLN A 106 -7.59 -10.52 4.24
CA GLN A 106 -8.25 -11.59 3.49
C GLN A 106 -9.44 -11.02 2.74
N LEU A 107 -9.42 -11.14 1.40
CA LEU A 107 -10.54 -10.80 0.52
C LEU A 107 -11.03 -12.04 -0.24
N PRO A 108 -12.31 -12.11 -0.60
CA PRO A 108 -12.84 -13.22 -1.38
C PRO A 108 -12.18 -13.29 -2.76
N SER A 109 -12.15 -14.49 -3.35
CA SER A 109 -11.80 -14.64 -4.75
C SER A 109 -12.92 -14.05 -5.63
N LEU A 110 -12.53 -13.33 -6.67
CA LEU A 110 -13.45 -12.73 -7.63
C LEU A 110 -13.03 -13.11 -9.06
N ALA A 111 -13.98 -13.16 -9.97
CA ALA A 111 -13.68 -13.23 -11.40
C ALA A 111 -12.93 -11.95 -11.86
N ALA A 112 -12.24 -12.01 -13.00
CA ALA A 112 -11.54 -10.84 -13.55
C ALA A 112 -12.48 -9.65 -13.82
N THR A 113 -13.74 -9.94 -14.19
CA THR A 113 -14.80 -8.94 -14.37
C THR A 113 -15.41 -8.45 -13.06
N GLY A 114 -15.01 -9.00 -11.92
CA GLY A 114 -15.35 -8.47 -10.61
C GLY A 114 -16.74 -8.82 -10.08
N ALA A 115 -17.12 -8.10 -9.03
CA ALA A 115 -18.42 -8.19 -8.36
C ALA A 115 -18.87 -6.80 -7.86
N ALA A 116 -20.18 -6.66 -7.60
CA ALA A 116 -20.76 -5.42 -7.08
C ALA A 116 -20.06 -4.91 -5.81
N SER A 117 -19.66 -5.83 -4.93
CA SER A 117 -18.93 -5.56 -3.71
C SER A 117 -18.04 -6.74 -3.34
N ALA A 118 -16.96 -6.47 -2.59
CA ALA A 118 -16.18 -7.49 -1.92
C ALA A 118 -16.09 -7.15 -0.43
N THR A 119 -16.27 -8.14 0.43
CA THR A 119 -16.16 -7.98 1.88
C THR A 119 -15.17 -8.99 2.40
N GLY A 120 -14.23 -8.51 3.21
CA GLY A 120 -13.21 -9.35 3.81
C GLY A 120 -12.86 -8.88 5.21
N SER A 121 -11.70 -9.31 5.70
CA SER A 121 -11.28 -9.07 7.08
C SER A 121 -9.84 -8.59 7.15
N LEU A 122 -9.60 -7.65 8.07
CA LEU A 122 -8.28 -7.33 8.59
C LEU A 122 -8.17 -7.92 10.00
N THR A 123 -7.30 -8.91 10.16
CA THR A 123 -7.02 -9.55 11.45
C THR A 123 -5.68 -9.07 11.99
N PHE A 124 -5.63 -8.64 13.25
CA PHE A 124 -4.40 -8.20 13.88
C PHE A 124 -3.55 -9.39 14.33
N GLY A 125 -2.23 -9.25 14.20
CA GLY A 125 -1.25 -10.26 14.57
C GLY A 125 -0.99 -11.29 13.47
N ILE A 126 0.13 -12.01 13.62
CA ILE A 126 0.56 -13.11 12.76
C ILE A 126 0.97 -14.28 13.63
N GLY A 127 0.23 -15.39 13.56
CA GLY A 127 0.48 -16.60 14.35
C GLY A 127 0.35 -16.42 15.87
N THR A 128 -0.34 -15.37 16.31
CA THR A 128 -0.56 -15.07 17.74
C THR A 128 -1.89 -15.63 18.24
N GLN A 129 -2.81 -15.94 17.33
CA GLN A 129 -4.15 -16.47 17.58
C GLN A 129 -4.52 -17.52 16.52
N SER A 130 -5.58 -18.29 16.77
CA SER A 130 -6.02 -19.32 15.83
C SER A 130 -6.53 -18.76 14.49
N ASN A 131 -7.12 -17.57 14.49
CA ASN A 131 -7.67 -16.92 13.29
C ASN A 131 -6.64 -16.12 12.47
N ASN A 132 -5.38 -16.08 12.91
CA ASN A 132 -4.27 -15.47 12.17
C ASN A 132 -3.08 -16.45 12.03
N ALA A 133 -3.34 -17.75 12.15
CA ALA A 133 -2.34 -18.78 11.94
C ALA A 133 -1.82 -18.73 10.50
N VAL A 134 -0.50 -18.80 10.35
CA VAL A 134 0.14 -18.89 9.03
C VAL A 134 -0.09 -20.30 8.49
N THR A 135 -0.79 -20.41 7.38
CA THR A 135 -1.13 -21.70 6.76
C THR A 135 0.10 -22.33 6.10
N GLY A 136 0.12 -23.67 6.04
CA GLY A 136 1.17 -24.40 5.34
C GLY A 136 1.26 -23.99 3.87
N GLY A 137 2.46 -23.62 3.41
CA GLY A 137 2.74 -23.22 2.03
C GLY A 137 2.93 -21.72 1.82
N ALA A 138 2.55 -20.87 2.79
CA ALA A 138 2.83 -19.44 2.73
C ALA A 138 4.35 -19.18 2.82
N GLN A 139 4.85 -18.27 1.99
CA GLN A 139 6.27 -17.89 1.96
C GLN A 139 6.46 -16.49 2.50
N ALA A 140 7.55 -16.27 3.25
CA ALA A 140 7.94 -14.96 3.71
C ALA A 140 8.87 -14.28 2.69
N PHE A 141 8.45 -13.11 2.20
CA PHE A 141 9.24 -12.23 1.36
C PHE A 141 9.78 -11.11 2.25
N LEU A 142 10.97 -11.31 2.80
CA LEU A 142 11.64 -10.33 3.67
C LEU A 142 11.87 -9.02 2.93
N THR A 143 11.74 -7.91 3.62
CA THR A 143 12.05 -6.58 3.06
C THR A 143 12.92 -5.81 4.05
N THR A 144 13.33 -4.60 3.67
CA THR A 144 14.07 -3.71 4.56
C THR A 144 13.69 -2.26 4.29
N SER A 145 13.89 -1.37 5.25
CA SER A 145 13.75 0.07 5.00
C SER A 145 14.72 0.58 3.92
N ALA A 146 15.92 -0.01 3.81
CA ALA A 146 16.90 0.33 2.78
C ALA A 146 16.41 0.05 1.35
N SER A 147 15.48 -0.90 1.19
CA SER A 147 14.79 -1.17 -0.08
C SER A 147 13.40 -0.53 -0.15
N ALA A 148 13.10 0.43 0.72
CA ALA A 148 11.77 1.04 0.88
C ALA A 148 10.65 0.00 1.11
N PHE A 149 10.98 -1.12 1.74
CA PHE A 149 10.10 -2.28 1.94
C PHE A 149 9.58 -2.93 0.66
N ASN A 150 10.26 -2.71 -0.47
CA ASN A 150 9.94 -3.32 -1.76
C ASN A 150 10.53 -4.74 -1.87
N ILE A 151 9.90 -5.54 -2.73
CA ILE A 151 10.34 -6.85 -3.23
C ILE A 151 10.59 -6.77 -4.74
N ASN A 152 11.19 -7.83 -5.31
CA ASN A 152 11.43 -7.90 -6.74
C ASN A 152 10.26 -8.57 -7.48
N THR A 153 9.87 -8.03 -8.63
CA THR A 153 8.95 -8.67 -9.57
C THR A 153 9.64 -8.89 -10.91
N LEU A 154 9.73 -10.14 -11.37
CA LEU A 154 10.16 -10.49 -12.72
C LEU A 154 8.92 -10.63 -13.61
N TYR A 155 8.77 -9.72 -14.57
CA TYR A 155 7.67 -9.70 -15.52
C TYR A 155 8.21 -9.62 -16.95
N LYS A 156 7.81 -10.57 -17.81
CA LYS A 156 8.29 -10.68 -19.20
C LYS A 156 9.82 -10.63 -19.35
N GLY A 157 10.54 -11.25 -18.41
CA GLY A 157 12.01 -11.30 -18.40
C GLY A 157 12.70 -10.03 -17.90
N LEU A 158 11.95 -9.02 -17.46
CA LEU A 158 12.47 -7.78 -16.90
C LEU A 158 12.20 -7.72 -15.39
N SER A 159 13.17 -7.21 -14.65
CA SER A 159 13.10 -7.08 -13.19
C SER A 159 12.62 -5.68 -12.80
N TYR A 160 11.65 -5.62 -11.91
CA TYR A 160 11.07 -4.37 -11.39
C TYR A 160 11.12 -4.36 -9.87
N SER A 161 11.41 -3.18 -9.30
CA SER A 161 11.09 -2.94 -7.89
C SER A 161 9.58 -2.92 -7.73
N SER A 162 9.06 -3.56 -6.69
CA SER A 162 7.62 -3.74 -6.52
C SER A 162 7.20 -3.74 -5.07
N PHE A 163 5.93 -3.42 -4.83
CA PHE A 163 5.31 -3.44 -3.51
C PHE A 163 3.88 -3.96 -3.63
N ILE A 164 3.32 -4.38 -2.51
CA ILE A 164 1.96 -4.91 -2.42
C ILE A 164 1.15 -3.92 -1.58
N ASP A 165 0.20 -3.24 -2.22
CA ASP A 165 -0.52 -2.11 -1.64
C ASP A 165 -2.04 -2.28 -1.80
N SER A 166 -2.77 -2.40 -0.69
CA SER A 166 -4.23 -2.46 -0.73
C SER A 166 -4.87 -1.09 -1.00
N GLY A 167 -4.11 0.01 -0.92
CA GLY A 167 -4.54 1.38 -1.19
C GLY A 167 -4.69 1.67 -2.69
N SER A 168 -3.78 1.16 -3.52
CA SER A 168 -3.94 1.16 -4.99
C SER A 168 -5.11 0.29 -5.41
N ASN A 169 -6.16 0.88 -5.98
CA ASN A 169 -7.38 0.17 -6.37
C ASN A 169 -7.21 -0.80 -7.56
N ILE A 170 -6.10 -0.70 -8.29
CA ILE A 170 -5.79 -1.49 -9.49
C ILE A 170 -4.30 -1.89 -9.52
N LEU A 171 -3.91 -2.72 -10.50
CA LEU A 171 -2.49 -2.97 -10.78
C LEU A 171 -1.90 -1.85 -11.64
N PHE A 172 -0.68 -1.41 -11.31
CA PHE A 172 0.11 -0.55 -12.20
C PHE A 172 1.41 -1.26 -12.58
N PHE A 173 1.66 -1.44 -13.87
CA PHE A 173 2.91 -2.06 -14.33
C PHE A 173 3.31 -1.63 -15.75
N PRO A 174 4.59 -1.73 -16.12
CA PRO A 174 5.04 -1.40 -17.46
C PRO A 174 4.74 -2.54 -18.44
N ASP A 175 3.94 -2.25 -19.47
CA ASP A 175 3.74 -3.17 -20.60
C ASP A 175 3.24 -2.44 -21.84
N SER A 176 4.14 -2.05 -22.75
CA SER A 176 3.78 -1.35 -23.98
C SER A 176 3.16 -2.27 -25.05
N SER A 177 3.08 -3.58 -24.82
CA SER A 177 2.46 -4.51 -25.77
C SER A 177 0.95 -4.64 -25.58
N ILE A 178 0.41 -4.18 -24.45
CA ILE A 178 -1.02 -4.15 -24.18
C ILE A 178 -1.57 -2.81 -24.70
N SER A 179 -2.58 -2.87 -25.57
CA SER A 179 -3.24 -1.66 -26.08
C SER A 179 -3.83 -0.84 -24.93
N THR A 180 -3.75 0.48 -25.03
CA THR A 180 -4.29 1.41 -24.03
C THR A 180 -5.51 2.15 -24.57
N CYS A 181 -6.34 2.67 -23.66
CA CYS A 181 -7.41 3.60 -23.99
C CYS A 181 -7.61 4.62 -22.87
N VAL A 182 -8.36 5.70 -23.17
CA VAL A 182 -8.69 6.74 -22.19
C VAL A 182 -10.10 6.51 -21.63
N VAL A 183 -10.21 6.35 -20.32
CA VAL A 183 -11.48 6.22 -19.58
C VAL A 183 -11.47 7.24 -18.46
N SER A 184 -12.51 8.07 -18.39
CA SER A 184 -12.65 9.16 -17.40
C SER A 184 -11.43 10.09 -17.31
N GLY A 185 -10.76 10.35 -18.45
CA GLY A 185 -9.60 11.26 -18.53
C GLY A 185 -8.25 10.62 -18.20
N SER A 186 -8.22 9.35 -17.77
CA SER A 186 -6.99 8.62 -17.44
C SER A 186 -6.67 7.55 -18.48
N THR A 187 -5.39 7.20 -18.61
CA THR A 187 -4.91 6.13 -19.51
C THR A 187 -4.92 4.79 -18.80
N TRP A 188 -5.53 3.78 -19.40
CA TRP A 188 -5.68 2.42 -18.85
C TRP A 188 -5.26 1.36 -19.85
N PHE A 189 -5.07 0.12 -19.40
CA PHE A 189 -4.98 -1.02 -20.31
C PHE A 189 -6.36 -1.41 -20.84
N CYS A 190 -6.43 -1.56 -22.17
CA CYS A 190 -7.65 -1.89 -22.91
C CYS A 190 -7.35 -2.94 -23.99
N PRO A 191 -6.95 -4.18 -23.63
CA PRO A 191 -6.73 -5.25 -24.59
C PRO A 191 -8.04 -5.64 -25.30
N ALA A 192 -7.93 -6.13 -26.54
CA ALA A 192 -9.09 -6.57 -27.33
C ALA A 192 -9.80 -7.81 -26.76
N SER A 193 -9.09 -8.61 -25.97
CA SER A 193 -9.60 -9.76 -25.22
C SER A 193 -8.86 -9.87 -23.88
N GLN A 194 -9.47 -10.55 -22.90
CA GLN A 194 -8.83 -10.79 -21.61
C GLN A 194 -7.45 -11.42 -21.80
N GLN A 195 -6.43 -10.78 -21.25
CA GLN A 195 -5.08 -11.32 -21.17
C GLN A 195 -4.93 -12.05 -19.84
N ASN A 196 -4.33 -13.24 -19.86
CA ASN A 196 -3.90 -13.95 -18.66
C ASN A 196 -2.38 -13.88 -18.61
N LEU A 197 -1.87 -13.27 -17.54
CA LEU A 197 -0.47 -12.91 -17.38
C LEU A 197 0.07 -13.52 -16.09
N SER A 198 1.38 -13.59 -15.99
CA SER A 198 2.06 -14.06 -14.79
C SER A 198 3.34 -13.27 -14.57
N ALA A 199 3.69 -13.07 -13.30
CA ALA A 199 4.98 -12.53 -12.89
C ALA A 199 5.54 -13.36 -11.72
N VAL A 200 6.85 -13.29 -11.50
CA VAL A 200 7.50 -13.97 -10.37
C VAL A 200 7.90 -12.93 -9.34
N LEU A 201 7.28 -12.98 -8.16
CA LEU A 201 7.68 -12.17 -7.01
C LEU A 201 8.80 -12.90 -6.28
N SER A 202 9.81 -12.16 -5.83
CA SER A 202 10.97 -12.74 -5.15
C SER A 202 11.57 -11.80 -4.11
N SER A 203 12.09 -12.40 -3.04
CA SER A 203 12.96 -11.74 -2.07
C SER A 203 13.84 -12.77 -1.37
N GLY A 204 15.16 -12.57 -1.41
CA GLY A 204 16.11 -13.55 -0.90
C GLY A 204 15.91 -14.92 -1.57
N ALA A 205 15.64 -15.96 -0.77
CA ALA A 205 15.40 -17.31 -1.26
C ALA A 205 13.92 -17.60 -1.60
N SER A 206 13.00 -16.71 -1.25
CA SER A 206 11.56 -16.87 -1.50
C SER A 206 11.21 -16.44 -2.91
N SER A 207 10.32 -17.20 -3.55
CA SER A 207 9.91 -16.98 -4.93
C SER A 207 8.52 -17.58 -5.17
N SER A 208 7.62 -16.78 -5.74
CA SER A 208 6.26 -17.22 -6.05
C SER A 208 5.79 -16.65 -7.39
N THR A 209 5.22 -17.51 -8.22
CA THR A 209 4.56 -17.11 -9.47
C THR A 209 3.16 -16.64 -9.16
N VAL A 210 2.86 -15.40 -9.50
CA VAL A 210 1.56 -14.77 -9.33
C VAL A 210 0.90 -14.63 -10.70
N ASN A 211 -0.24 -15.28 -10.85
CA ASN A 211 -1.10 -15.16 -12.02
C ASN A 211 -2.13 -14.06 -11.81
N PHE A 212 -2.39 -13.28 -12.86
CA PHE A 212 -3.38 -12.21 -12.88
C PHE A 212 -3.98 -12.07 -14.28
N SER A 213 -5.13 -11.42 -14.36
CA SER A 213 -5.81 -11.15 -15.63
C SER A 213 -5.89 -9.65 -15.87
N VAL A 214 -5.88 -9.26 -17.14
CA VAL A 214 -6.13 -7.88 -17.58
C VAL A 214 -7.28 -7.89 -18.56
N ILE A 215 -8.37 -7.24 -18.19
CA ILE A 215 -9.53 -7.00 -19.06
C ILE A 215 -9.49 -5.58 -19.59
N SER A 216 -10.37 -5.28 -20.56
CA SER A 216 -10.48 -3.92 -21.06
C SER A 216 -11.06 -2.98 -20.01
N ALA A 217 -10.39 -1.86 -19.73
CA ALA A 217 -10.91 -0.83 -18.83
C ALA A 217 -12.19 -0.16 -19.34
N GLN A 218 -12.59 -0.36 -20.60
CA GLN A 218 -13.93 0.02 -21.06
C GLN A 218 -15.04 -0.68 -20.26
N TYR A 219 -14.75 -1.79 -19.59
CA TYR A 219 -15.69 -2.44 -18.69
C TYR A 219 -16.15 -1.51 -17.55
N LEU A 220 -15.33 -0.54 -17.13
CA LEU A 220 -15.69 0.44 -16.10
C LEU A 220 -16.89 1.32 -16.48
N THR A 221 -17.18 1.48 -17.77
CA THR A 221 -18.33 2.29 -18.23
C THR A 221 -19.59 1.46 -18.42
N SER A 222 -19.49 0.12 -18.34
CA SER A 222 -20.61 -0.81 -18.53
C SER A 222 -21.03 -1.55 -17.25
N THR A 223 -20.36 -1.29 -16.13
CA THR A 223 -20.66 -1.89 -14.82
C THR A 223 -20.70 -0.84 -13.72
N SER A 224 -21.38 -1.17 -12.62
CA SER A 224 -21.37 -0.42 -11.35
C SER A 224 -20.59 -1.16 -10.26
N TYR A 225 -19.76 -2.12 -10.64
CA TYR A 225 -19.01 -2.96 -9.70
C TYR A 225 -17.90 -2.18 -8.99
N ALA A 226 -17.82 -2.33 -7.67
CA ALA A 226 -16.79 -1.70 -6.85
C ALA A 226 -15.49 -2.52 -6.78
N ALA A 227 -15.54 -3.83 -7.08
CA ALA A 227 -14.40 -4.73 -6.93
C ALA A 227 -14.13 -5.45 -8.26
N ILE A 228 -13.13 -5.00 -9.02
CA ILE A 228 -12.82 -5.51 -10.37
C ILE A 228 -11.33 -5.87 -10.48
N PRO A 229 -10.95 -7.13 -10.21
CA PRO A 229 -9.54 -7.55 -10.21
C PRO A 229 -8.81 -7.40 -11.54
N GLY A 230 -9.55 -7.41 -12.67
CA GLY A 230 -8.95 -7.41 -14.00
C GLY A 230 -8.55 -6.03 -14.52
N ILE A 231 -8.78 -4.94 -13.77
CA ILE A 231 -8.41 -3.59 -14.20
C ILE A 231 -6.96 -3.31 -13.84
N ALA A 232 -6.24 -2.73 -14.80
CA ALA A 232 -4.86 -2.33 -14.64
C ALA A 232 -4.55 -1.12 -15.54
N ALA A 233 -3.46 -0.43 -15.25
CA ALA A 233 -2.99 0.70 -16.04
C ALA A 233 -1.47 0.66 -16.23
N PRO A 234 -0.95 1.31 -17.29
CA PRO A 234 0.49 1.50 -17.43
C PRO A 234 1.05 2.23 -16.22
N ALA A 235 2.12 1.70 -15.63
CA ALA A 235 2.87 2.44 -14.61
C ALA A 235 3.46 3.72 -15.25
N SER A 236 3.33 4.84 -14.55
CA SER A 236 3.72 6.16 -15.07
C SER A 236 4.21 7.08 -13.94
N GLY A 237 4.81 8.22 -14.30
CA GLY A 237 5.34 9.17 -13.32
C GLY A 237 6.38 8.53 -12.40
N VAL A 238 6.18 8.69 -11.09
CA VAL A 238 7.07 8.12 -10.06
C VAL A 238 7.07 6.58 -10.03
N LEU A 239 6.03 5.94 -10.59
CA LEU A 239 5.90 4.48 -10.66
C LEU A 239 6.43 3.89 -11.97
N ALA A 240 6.92 4.69 -12.94
CA ALA A 240 7.20 4.23 -14.30
C ALA A 240 8.17 3.03 -14.42
N SER A 241 9.02 2.81 -13.41
CA SER A 241 9.96 1.68 -13.33
C SER A 241 9.60 0.65 -12.26
N GLN A 242 8.36 0.69 -11.76
CA GLN A 242 7.88 -0.13 -10.66
C GLN A 242 6.70 -0.99 -11.07
N PHE A 243 6.48 -2.06 -10.31
CA PHE A 243 5.26 -2.87 -10.36
C PHE A 243 4.50 -2.67 -9.06
N ASP A 244 3.32 -2.07 -9.15
CA ASP A 244 2.40 -1.91 -8.03
C ASP A 244 1.38 -3.05 -8.04
N TRP A 245 1.52 -3.96 -7.06
CA TRP A 245 0.54 -4.99 -6.78
C TRP A 245 -0.57 -4.43 -5.90
N GLY A 246 -1.48 -3.70 -6.54
CA GLY A 246 -2.63 -3.10 -5.89
C GLY A 246 -3.63 -4.10 -5.27
N LEU A 247 -4.79 -3.61 -4.85
CA LEU A 247 -5.93 -4.36 -4.33
C LEU A 247 -6.27 -5.64 -5.13
N PRO A 248 -6.13 -5.70 -6.48
CA PRO A 248 -6.30 -6.95 -7.23
C PRO A 248 -5.46 -8.13 -6.75
N PHE A 249 -4.27 -7.88 -6.19
CA PHE A 249 -3.42 -8.92 -5.61
C PHE A 249 -4.09 -9.63 -4.43
N PHE A 250 -4.94 -8.94 -3.67
CA PHE A 250 -5.50 -9.47 -2.43
C PHE A 250 -6.73 -10.36 -2.64
N TYR A 251 -7.44 -10.24 -3.77
CA TYR A 251 -8.63 -11.06 -4.02
C TYR A 251 -8.29 -12.55 -4.09
N GLY A 252 -8.86 -13.33 -3.17
CA GLY A 252 -8.62 -14.77 -3.05
C GLY A 252 -7.30 -15.14 -2.38
N ARG A 253 -6.58 -14.17 -1.80
CA ARG A 253 -5.31 -14.41 -1.09
C ARG A 253 -5.44 -14.05 0.39
N SER A 254 -4.69 -14.79 1.20
CA SER A 254 -4.40 -14.42 2.60
C SER A 254 -3.04 -13.74 2.59
N VAL A 255 -3.01 -12.42 2.75
CA VAL A 255 -1.79 -11.63 2.68
C VAL A 255 -1.48 -11.09 4.06
N PHE A 256 -0.35 -11.49 4.63
CA PHE A 256 0.14 -10.93 5.88
C PHE A 256 1.19 -9.85 5.63
N ILE A 257 1.16 -8.82 6.45
CA ILE A 257 2.14 -7.74 6.48
C ILE A 257 2.82 -7.80 7.85
N GLY A 258 4.06 -8.29 7.87
CA GLY A 258 4.91 -8.34 9.05
C GLY A 258 5.65 -7.02 9.26
N PHE A 259 5.83 -6.63 10.52
CA PHE A 259 6.35 -5.30 10.85
C PHE A 259 7.84 -5.28 11.18
N THR A 260 8.49 -4.13 10.97
CA THR A 260 9.87 -3.87 11.37
C THR A 260 10.12 -4.27 12.83
N GLY A 261 11.20 -5.02 13.07
CA GLY A 261 11.63 -5.40 14.42
C GLY A 261 10.70 -6.36 15.16
N ARG A 262 9.65 -6.89 14.51
CA ARG A 262 8.73 -7.86 15.11
C ARG A 262 9.02 -9.28 14.62
N SER A 263 8.78 -10.26 15.49
CA SER A 263 8.91 -11.68 15.19
C SER A 263 7.55 -12.30 14.85
N ASN A 264 7.56 -13.27 13.94
CA ASN A 264 6.41 -14.10 13.60
C ASN A 264 6.87 -15.53 13.26
N PRO A 265 5.95 -16.49 13.00
CA PRO A 265 6.33 -17.88 12.74
C PRO A 265 7.28 -18.13 11.56
N LEU A 266 7.37 -17.20 10.60
CA LEU A 266 8.24 -17.34 9.42
C LEU A 266 9.53 -16.52 9.50
N GLY A 267 9.76 -15.78 10.59
CA GLY A 267 11.01 -15.06 10.81
C GLY A 267 10.86 -13.74 11.55
N ASN A 268 11.90 -12.92 11.46
CA ASN A 268 11.99 -11.63 12.14
C ASN A 268 12.07 -10.49 11.12
N GLY A 269 11.42 -9.39 11.42
CA GLY A 269 11.49 -8.15 10.65
C GLY A 269 10.35 -7.95 9.66
N PRO A 270 10.46 -6.91 8.83
CA PRO A 270 9.42 -6.52 7.90
C PRO A 270 9.36 -7.52 6.74
N MET A 271 8.16 -7.96 6.39
CA MET A 271 7.94 -8.90 5.30
C MET A 271 6.51 -8.86 4.76
N TYR A 272 6.34 -9.30 3.51
CA TYR A 272 5.06 -9.80 3.02
C TYR A 272 5.03 -11.32 3.21
N ILE A 273 3.87 -11.89 3.57
CA ILE A 273 3.67 -13.34 3.64
C ILE A 273 2.42 -13.69 2.86
N PHE A 274 2.54 -14.63 1.92
CA PHE A 274 1.41 -15.14 1.12
C PHE A 274 1.76 -16.49 0.46
#